data_AF-A0A954V4M5-F1
#
_entry.id   AF-A0A954V4M5-F1
#
_cell.length_a   1.000
_cell.length_b   1.000
_cell.length_c   1.000
_cell.angle_alpha   90.00
_cell.angle_beta   90.00
_cell.angle_gamma   90.00
#
_symmetry.space_group_name_H-M   'P 1'
#
loop_
_entity.id
_entity.type
_entity.pdbx_description
1 polymer ?
#
loop_
_entity_poly.entity_id
_entity_poly.type
_entity_poly.pdbx_seq_one_letter_code
_entity_poly.pdbx_strand_id
1 'polypeptide(L)'
;MTQKPESFNPFDPTGVFKEMRDNGMDAWAKSMTQLVNTDAYAKSTGAMLDAWLSSSAPFQKAIQSAMTQTLAQWKLPCADDLHRLGERLTNIEMRLDDMEAKIDTVLKK
;
A
#
# COMPACT_ATOMS: atom_id res chain seq x y z
N MET A 1 1.82 -23.33 27.34
CA MET A 1 1.94 -24.77 27.68
C MET A 1 3.41 -25.07 27.86
N THR A 2 3.82 -25.38 29.09
CA THR A 2 5.21 -25.58 29.50
C THR A 2 5.64 -26.99 29.10
N GLN A 3 6.44 -27.14 28.04
CA GLN A 3 7.07 -28.43 27.74
C GLN A 3 8.23 -28.64 28.70
N LYS A 4 8.15 -29.75 29.45
CA LYS A 4 9.14 -30.27 30.39
C LYS A 4 10.45 -30.57 29.63
N PRO A 5 11.64 -30.40 30.23
CA PRO A 5 12.87 -30.88 29.61
C PRO A 5 12.80 -32.41 29.61
N GLU A 6 12.62 -33.01 28.42
CA GLU A 6 12.82 -34.44 28.24
C GLU A 6 14.27 -34.73 28.63
N SER A 7 14.41 -35.52 29.69
CA SER A 7 15.67 -35.93 30.29
C SER A 7 16.64 -36.48 29.24
N PHE A 8 17.88 -36.01 29.26
CA PHE A 8 19.00 -36.60 28.53
C PHE A 8 18.99 -38.13 28.66
N ASN A 9 18.72 -38.83 27.54
CA ASN A 9 18.68 -40.29 27.48
C ASN A 9 19.99 -40.79 26.82
N PRO A 10 20.94 -41.36 27.60
CA PRO A 10 22.28 -41.73 27.11
C PRO A 10 22.29 -42.80 26.01
N PHE A 11 21.14 -43.44 25.75
CA PHE A 11 20.98 -44.53 24.78
C PHE A 11 20.22 -44.14 23.51
N ASP A 12 19.84 -42.86 23.35
CA ASP A 12 19.21 -42.36 22.11
C ASP A 12 20.11 -41.33 21.40
N PRO A 13 21.06 -41.77 20.56
CA PRO A 13 21.91 -40.88 19.80
C PRO A 13 21.10 -40.00 18.82
N THR A 14 19.91 -40.44 18.40
CA THR A 14 19.06 -39.68 17.48
C THR A 14 18.38 -38.50 18.16
N GLY A 15 18.12 -38.58 19.47
CA GLY A 15 17.62 -37.49 20.29
C GLY A 15 18.58 -36.30 20.34
N VAL A 16 19.88 -36.55 20.50
CA VAL A 16 20.93 -35.51 20.51
C VAL A 16 21.05 -34.82 19.15
N PHE A 17 21.02 -35.58 18.05
CA PHE A 17 21.02 -35.01 16.69
C PHE A 17 19.76 -34.20 16.41
N LYS A 18 18.60 -34.67 16.88
CA LYS A 18 17.33 -33.98 16.74
C LYS A 18 17.32 -32.66 17.50
N GLU A 19 17.80 -32.65 18.75
CA GLU A 19 17.91 -31.43 19.55
C GLU A 19 18.89 -30.43 18.92
N MET A 20 20.05 -30.89 18.43
CA MET A 20 21.00 -30.03 17.72
C MET A 20 20.39 -29.41 16.46
N ARG A 21 19.62 -30.18 15.68
CA ARG A 21 18.89 -29.69 14.50
C ARG A 21 17.81 -28.69 14.89
N ASP A 22 17.01 -29.01 15.90
CA ASP A 22 15.89 -28.18 16.36
C ASP A 22 16.41 -26.84 16.90
N ASN A 23 17.48 -26.86 17.70
CA ASN A 23 18.17 -25.66 18.16
C ASN A 23 18.79 -24.85 17.00
N GLY A 24 19.34 -25.54 15.99
CA GLY A 24 19.84 -24.89 14.78
C GLY A 24 18.72 -24.20 14.00
N MET A 25 17.60 -24.88 13.77
CA MET A 25 16.44 -24.31 13.08
C MET A 25 15.85 -23.12 13.84
N ASP A 26 15.79 -23.19 15.17
CA ASP A 26 15.32 -22.09 16.00
C ASP A 26 16.23 -20.85 15.91
N ALA A 27 17.55 -21.06 15.87
CA ALA A 27 18.51 -19.97 15.67
C ALA A 27 18.36 -19.33 14.28
N TRP A 28 18.21 -20.15 13.24
CA TRP A 28 17.96 -19.67 11.87
C TRP A 28 16.63 -18.92 11.75
N ALA A 29 15.56 -19.45 12.35
CA ALA A 29 14.26 -18.82 12.36
C ALA A 29 14.28 -17.48 13.08
N LYS A 30 14.95 -17.39 14.24
CA LYS A 30 15.12 -16.12 14.98
C LYS A 30 15.94 -15.10 14.17
N SER A 31 17.03 -15.54 13.54
CA SER A 31 17.87 -14.68 12.71
C SER A 31 17.10 -14.12 11.50
N MET A 32 16.34 -14.98 10.79
CA MET A 32 15.49 -14.55 9.68
C MET A 32 14.37 -13.62 10.15
N THR A 33 13.77 -13.90 11.32
CA THR A 33 12.74 -13.03 11.91
C THR A 33 13.31 -11.65 12.21
N GLN A 34 14.53 -11.55 12.74
CA GLN A 34 15.19 -10.27 12.96
C GLN A 34 15.50 -9.57 11.64
N LEU A 35 15.96 -10.30 10.63
CA LEU A 35 16.27 -9.77 9.30
C LEU A 35 15.04 -9.14 8.64
N VAL A 36 13.89 -9.81 8.63
CA VAL A 36 12.65 -9.26 8.04
C VAL A 36 12.05 -8.10 8.84
N ASN A 37 12.34 -8.05 10.15
CA ASN A 37 11.95 -6.92 11.01
C ASN A 37 12.92 -5.74 10.92
N THR A 38 13.99 -5.81 10.11
CA THR A 38 14.86 -4.65 9.91
C THR A 38 14.23 -3.62 8.98
N ASP A 39 14.42 -2.34 9.30
CA ASP A 39 14.00 -1.22 8.45
C ASP A 39 14.63 -1.28 7.05
N ALA A 40 15.83 -1.87 6.94
CA ALA A 40 16.51 -2.04 5.67
C ALA A 40 15.78 -3.02 4.73
N TYR A 41 15.23 -4.12 5.26
CA TYR A 41 14.43 -5.08 4.49
C TYR A 41 13.08 -4.47 4.08
N ALA A 42 12.42 -3.78 5.00
CA ALA A 42 11.17 -3.08 4.71
C ALA A 42 11.37 -2.02 3.61
N LYS A 43 12.44 -1.23 3.72
CA LYS A 43 12.78 -0.18 2.75
C LYS A 43 13.19 -0.74 1.39
N SER A 44 13.97 -1.83 1.35
CA SER A 44 14.39 -2.44 0.09
C SER A 44 13.21 -3.12 -0.63
N THR A 45 12.32 -3.76 0.12
CA THR A 45 11.09 -4.35 -0.40
C THR A 45 10.13 -3.28 -0.92
N GLY A 46 9.97 -2.17 -0.17
CA GLY A 46 9.20 -1.01 -0.61
C GLY A 46 9.75 -0.42 -1.91
N ALA A 47 11.06 -0.17 -1.98
CA ALA A 47 11.71 0.35 -3.19
C ALA A 47 11.57 -0.60 -4.41
N MET A 48 11.62 -1.92 -4.19
CA MET A 48 11.37 -2.91 -5.23
C MET A 48 9.92 -2.87 -5.72
N LEU A 49 8.96 -2.77 -4.79
CA LEU A 49 7.54 -2.67 -5.13
C LEU A 49 7.25 -1.38 -5.90
N ASP A 50 7.81 -0.25 -5.46
CA ASP A 50 7.68 1.04 -6.13
C ASP A 50 8.29 1.02 -7.53
N ALA A 51 9.45 0.37 -7.71
CA ALA A 51 10.06 0.18 -9.02
C ALA A 51 9.18 -0.68 -9.93
N TRP A 52 8.60 -1.75 -9.40
CA TRP A 52 7.67 -2.60 -10.14
C TRP A 52 6.40 -1.84 -10.53
N LEU A 53 5.77 -1.14 -9.59
CA LEU A 53 4.58 -0.32 -9.84
C LEU A 53 4.88 0.78 -10.87
N SER A 54 6.01 1.47 -10.74
CA SER A 54 6.45 2.50 -11.69
C SER A 54 6.70 1.93 -13.09
N SER A 55 7.27 0.72 -13.18
CA SER A 55 7.45 0.03 -14.47
C SER A 55 6.12 -0.38 -15.11
N SER A 56 5.09 -0.66 -14.28
CA SER A 56 3.75 -1.03 -14.72
C SER A 56 2.84 0.17 -15.00
N ALA A 57 3.24 1.38 -14.58
CA ALA A 57 2.46 2.60 -14.76
C ALA A 57 2.06 2.88 -16.22
N PRO A 58 2.91 2.66 -17.25
CA PRO A 58 2.50 2.81 -18.64
C PRO A 58 1.38 1.84 -19.04
N PHE A 59 1.39 0.63 -18.49
CA PHE A 59 0.35 -0.38 -18.74
C PHE A 59 -0.97 0.01 -18.07
N GLN A 60 -0.93 0.48 -16.82
CA GLN A 60 -2.11 1.02 -16.14
C GLN A 60 -2.71 2.19 -16.94
N LYS A 61 -1.88 3.09 -17.46
CA LYS A 61 -2.31 4.21 -18.29
C LYS A 61 -2.94 3.74 -19.61
N ALA A 62 -2.39 2.71 -20.24
CA ALA A 62 -2.95 2.15 -21.47
C ALA A 62 -4.36 1.57 -21.24
N ILE A 63 -4.57 0.86 -20.13
CA ILE A 63 -5.88 0.35 -19.73
C ILE A 63 -6.86 1.50 -19.49
N GLN A 64 -6.45 2.53 -18.73
CA GLN A 64 -7.29 3.70 -18.47
C GLN A 64 -7.70 4.39 -19.77
N SER A 65 -6.76 4.63 -20.70
CA SER A 65 -7.06 5.23 -22.00
C SER A 65 -8.04 4.39 -22.82
N ALA A 66 -7.87 3.07 -22.84
CA ALA A 66 -8.79 2.18 -23.54
C ALA A 66 -10.20 2.24 -22.93
N MET A 67 -10.31 2.24 -21.61
CA MET A 67 -11.58 2.37 -20.89
C MET A 67 -12.25 3.74 -21.15
N THR A 68 -11.48 4.82 -21.13
CA THR A 68 -12.02 6.16 -21.46
C THR A 68 -12.54 6.19 -22.90
N GLN A 69 -11.84 5.56 -23.84
CA GLN A 69 -12.27 5.52 -25.24
C GLN A 69 -13.54 4.68 -25.44
N THR A 70 -13.67 3.55 -24.73
CA THR A 70 -14.91 2.76 -24.77
C THR A 70 -16.07 3.51 -24.14
N LEU A 71 -15.89 4.12 -22.96
CA LEU A 71 -16.93 4.93 -22.32
C LEU A 71 -17.35 6.12 -23.20
N ALA A 72 -16.39 6.80 -23.83
CA ALA A 72 -16.67 7.90 -24.75
C ALA A 72 -17.50 7.44 -25.97
N GLN A 73 -17.20 6.26 -26.53
CA GLN A 73 -18.00 5.68 -27.62
C GLN A 73 -19.45 5.42 -27.19
N TRP A 74 -19.66 5.04 -25.93
CA TRP A 74 -20.97 4.81 -25.34
C TRP A 74 -21.62 6.08 -24.78
N LYS A 75 -20.99 7.24 -24.99
CA LYS A 75 -21.40 8.55 -24.45
C LYS A 75 -21.57 8.54 -22.92
N LEU A 76 -20.80 7.71 -22.23
CA LEU A 76 -20.76 7.64 -20.78
C LEU A 76 -19.59 8.48 -20.25
N PRO A 77 -19.78 9.21 -19.13
CA PRO A 77 -18.70 9.98 -18.51
C PRO A 77 -17.63 9.06 -17.92
N CYS A 78 -16.37 9.45 -18.01
CA CYS A 78 -15.28 8.77 -17.31
C CYS A 78 -15.00 9.41 -15.94
N ALA A 79 -14.18 8.75 -15.12
CA ALA A 79 -13.81 9.25 -13.79
C ALA A 79 -13.15 10.64 -13.84
N ASP A 80 -12.32 10.91 -14.86
CA ASP A 80 -11.66 12.21 -15.04
C ASP A 80 -12.67 13.32 -15.36
N ASP A 81 -13.75 13.01 -16.08
CA ASP A 81 -14.81 13.98 -16.38
C ASP A 81 -15.57 14.38 -15.12
N LEU A 82 -15.85 13.42 -14.23
CA LEU A 82 -16.47 13.69 -12.93
C LEU A 82 -15.55 14.50 -12.02
N HIS A 83 -14.25 14.21 -12.02
CA HIS A 83 -13.27 14.98 -11.27
C HIS A 83 -13.20 16.44 -11.73
N ARG A 84 -13.11 16.66 -13.06
CA ARG A 84 -13.12 18.00 -13.67
C ARG A 84 -14.41 18.76 -13.39
N LEU A 85 -15.55 18.05 -13.38
CA LEU A 85 -16.82 18.66 -12.99
C LEU A 85 -16.78 19.13 -11.53
N GLY A 86 -16.24 18.31 -10.63
CA GLY A 86 -16.00 18.67 -9.23
C GLY A 86 -15.13 19.92 -9.09
N GLU A 87 -13.99 19.99 -9.78
CA GLU A 87 -13.11 21.17 -9.77
C GLU A 87 -13.85 22.44 -10.23
N ARG A 88 -14.66 22.33 -11.28
CA ARG A 88 -15.45 23.46 -11.80
C ARG A 88 -16.53 23.90 -10.82
N LEU A 89 -17.21 22.95 -10.18
CA LEU A 89 -18.21 23.25 -9.16
C LEU A 89 -17.57 23.98 -7.98
N THR A 90 -16.41 23.52 -7.51
CA THR A 90 -15.64 24.22 -6.45
C THR A 90 -15.25 25.63 -6.88
N ASN A 91 -14.83 25.83 -8.13
CA ASN A 91 -14.52 27.16 -8.64
C ASN A 91 -15.75 28.09 -8.66
N ILE A 92 -16.90 27.55 -9.07
CA ILE A 92 -18.15 28.30 -9.06
C ILE A 92 -18.53 28.68 -7.63
N GLU A 93 -18.41 27.77 -6.67
CA GLU A 93 -18.68 28.04 -5.26
C GLU A 93 -17.83 29.18 -4.72
N MET A 94 -16.51 29.15 -4.92
CA MET A 94 -15.62 30.23 -4.49
C MET A 94 -16.01 31.60 -5.09
N ARG A 95 -16.47 31.61 -6.34
CA ARG A 95 -16.91 32.85 -7.00
C ARG A 95 -18.27 33.32 -6.48
N LEU A 96 -19.16 32.41 -6.10
CA LEU A 96 -20.42 32.72 -5.46
C LEU A 96 -20.16 33.34 -4.07
N ASP A 97 -19.26 32.76 -3.29
CA ASP A 97 -18.84 33.30 -1.98
C ASP A 97 -18.26 34.73 -2.12
N ASP A 98 -17.38 34.95 -3.10
CA ASP A 98 -16.82 36.26 -3.39
C ASP A 98 -17.90 37.29 -3.77
N MET A 99 -18.93 36.86 -4.49
CA MET A 99 -20.06 37.71 -4.86
C MET A 99 -20.95 38.02 -3.66
N GLU A 100 -21.22 37.04 -2.81
CA GLU A 100 -21.95 37.22 -1.55
C GLU A 100 -21.25 38.26 -0.67
N ALA A 101 -19.93 38.12 -0.47
CA ALA A 101 -19.14 39.07 0.30
C ALA A 101 -19.18 40.51 -0.26
N LYS A 102 -19.17 40.65 -1.60
CA LYS A 102 -19.29 41.96 -2.26
C LYS A 102 -20.68 42.57 -2.10
N ILE A 103 -21.74 41.77 -2.23
CA ILE A 103 -23.13 42.21 -2.03
C ILE A 103 -23.30 42.69 -0.58
N ASP A 104 -22.81 41.92 0.38
CA ASP A 104 -22.83 42.27 1.80
C ASP A 104 -22.14 43.61 2.09
N THR A 105 -21.01 43.87 1.42
CA THR A 105 -20.26 45.12 1.54
C THR A 105 -21.06 46.31 0.99
N VAL A 106 -21.83 46.12 -0.08
CA VAL A 106 -22.69 47.17 -0.67
C VAL A 106 -23.92 47.43 0.19
N LEU A 107 -24.54 46.39 0.75
CA LEU A 107 -25.74 46.52 1.59
C LEU A 107 -25.47 47.10 2.99
N LYS A 108 -24.23 47.00 3.49
CA LYS A 108 -23.80 47.57 4.78
C LYS A 108 -23.31 49.02 4.69
N LYS A 109 -23.32 49.62 3.49
CA LYS A 109 -23.09 51.06 3.25
C LYS A 109 -24.40 51.81 3.20
#